data_AF-A0A5Q5BLG5-F1
#
_entry.id   AF-A0A5Q5BLG5-F1
#
_cell.length_a   1.000
_cell.length_b   1.000
_cell.length_c   1.000
_cell.angle_alpha   90.00
_cell.angle_beta   90.00
_cell.angle_gamma   90.00
#
_symmetry.space_group_name_H-M   'P 1'
#
loop_
_entity.id
_entity.type
_entity.pdbx_description
1 polymer ?
#
loop_
_entity_poly.entity_id
_entity_poly.type
_entity_poly.pdbx_seq_one_letter_code
_entity_poly.pdbx_strand_id
1 'polypeptide(L)'
;MTSAQLALPGVPDTVDTTRVVEQMVRRAASMGYQSWWRRAESVGFCAHPIQLIGTDEYGRQRVVWTRCNNRRAHICPSCSDLYARDTWQLVHAGAAGGHHGMPTAVGDHPQVFLTLTAPSFGAVHTATTSGDKKAQVCRDQHRIGGYRRCPHGKQLWCSMSHDHGDERVGQPLCPECYDYAGHVLFAWHLPELWRRFTITMRRTLRKELKATGVDPDAVRVSFIKIVELQARAIPHIHALIRLDPQDDPDQTDWESPIGAVELATIIQHAARTVTLTIDDPTADTDARTMRFGTQIDTQPLAASAKPVKSAPPEPEPEPGSGSGRSMSGRLVARYLAKYVTKSLVDLGISARRLSTEAIPDLDVSEHVRTILTTISDLADKGLSGIGRWLHTLGFRGHITSKSRRYSTTMTVLREQRAIWTREERLKSTAYQYDPNCDFAGRDDLVAWEFERAGLGSLGDRSLVYSAALQRIHSRLIGLVEARRQAHNEQWDPLGASDG
;
A
#
# COMPACT_ATOMS: atom_id res chain seq x y z
N MET A 1 -25.41 -25.20 -22.48
CA MET A 1 -24.00 -24.79 -22.62
C MET A 1 -23.97 -23.27 -22.62
N THR A 2 -23.68 -22.65 -21.49
CA THR A 2 -23.48 -21.20 -21.39
C THR A 2 -22.22 -20.85 -22.18
N SER A 3 -22.36 -20.02 -23.22
CA SER A 3 -21.19 -19.49 -23.94
C SER A 3 -20.23 -18.86 -22.93
N ALA A 4 -18.96 -19.26 -22.98
CA ALA A 4 -17.92 -18.67 -22.15
C ALA A 4 -17.88 -17.17 -22.45
N GLN A 5 -18.33 -16.35 -21.50
CA GLN A 5 -18.25 -14.89 -21.62
C GLN A 5 -16.78 -14.48 -21.61
N LEU A 6 -16.39 -13.62 -22.54
CA LEU A 6 -15.04 -13.06 -22.59
C LEU A 6 -14.82 -12.16 -21.37
N ALA A 7 -13.90 -12.52 -20.48
CA ALA A 7 -13.55 -11.67 -19.35
C ALA A 7 -12.90 -10.35 -19.82
N LEU A 8 -13.51 -9.21 -19.49
CA LEU A 8 -13.01 -7.90 -19.88
C LEU A 8 -12.41 -7.14 -18.69
N PRO A 9 -11.24 -6.49 -18.85
CA PRO A 9 -10.62 -5.75 -17.75
C PRO A 9 -11.51 -4.66 -17.17
N GLY A 10 -11.68 -4.68 -15.84
CA GLY A 10 -12.45 -3.68 -15.10
C GLY A 10 -13.97 -3.78 -15.26
N VAL A 11 -14.46 -4.89 -15.81
CA VAL A 11 -15.89 -5.22 -15.97
C VAL A 11 -16.22 -6.38 -15.01
N PRO A 12 -17.28 -6.28 -14.18
CA PRO A 12 -17.73 -7.40 -13.36
C PRO A 12 -18.26 -8.57 -14.20
N ASP A 13 -18.07 -9.79 -13.72
CA ASP A 13 -18.50 -11.03 -14.41
C ASP A 13 -20.02 -11.14 -14.58
N THR A 14 -20.79 -10.35 -13.83
CA THR A 14 -22.25 -10.27 -13.93
C THR A 14 -22.75 -9.44 -15.12
N VAL A 15 -21.85 -8.74 -15.82
CA VAL A 15 -22.21 -7.87 -16.94
C VAL A 15 -22.11 -8.64 -18.26
N ASP A 16 -23.11 -8.47 -19.13
CA ASP A 16 -23.05 -8.97 -20.50
C ASP A 16 -21.88 -8.34 -21.28
N THR A 17 -20.83 -9.12 -21.47
CA THR A 17 -19.57 -8.67 -22.09
C THR A 17 -19.73 -8.38 -23.58
N THR A 18 -20.70 -9.01 -24.25
CA THR A 18 -21.02 -8.72 -25.66
C THR A 18 -21.43 -7.27 -25.84
N ARG A 19 -22.36 -6.80 -24.99
CA ARG A 19 -22.79 -5.39 -24.99
C ARG A 19 -21.64 -4.42 -24.69
N VAL A 20 -20.68 -4.82 -23.86
CA VAL A 20 -19.49 -4.00 -23.60
C VAL A 20 -18.59 -3.94 -24.83
N VAL A 21 -18.35 -5.06 -25.51
CA VAL A 21 -17.58 -5.10 -26.77
C VAL A 21 -18.23 -4.21 -27.84
N GLU A 22 -19.55 -4.26 -28.00
CA GLU A 22 -20.27 -3.37 -28.93
C GLU A 22 -20.02 -1.88 -28.62
N GLN A 23 -20.02 -1.50 -27.34
CA GLN A 23 -19.69 -0.13 -26.91
C GLN A 23 -18.24 0.23 -27.24
N MET A 24 -17.30 -0.69 -27.05
CA MET A 24 -15.88 -0.49 -27.40
C MET A 24 -15.72 -0.25 -28.90
N VAL A 25 -16.31 -1.11 -29.74
CA VAL A 25 -16.26 -0.99 -31.20
C VAL A 25 -16.90 0.33 -31.66
N ARG A 26 -18.06 0.68 -31.11
CA ARG A 26 -18.74 1.95 -31.41
C ARG A 26 -17.87 3.15 -31.07
N ARG A 27 -17.18 3.14 -29.92
CA ARG A 27 -16.25 4.21 -29.54
C ARG A 27 -15.07 4.29 -30.50
N ALA A 28 -14.45 3.15 -30.81
CA ALA A 28 -13.28 3.07 -31.69
C ALA A 28 -13.60 3.55 -33.11
N ALA A 29 -14.80 3.28 -33.61
CA ALA A 29 -15.27 3.71 -34.93
C ALA A 29 -15.81 5.16 -34.96
N SER A 30 -15.84 5.87 -33.83
CA SER A 30 -16.40 7.22 -33.78
C SER A 30 -15.46 8.29 -34.36
N MET A 31 -15.99 9.28 -35.07
CA MET A 31 -15.22 10.41 -35.63
C MET A 31 -14.40 11.16 -34.57
N GLY A 32 -14.85 11.19 -33.32
CA GLY A 32 -14.18 11.83 -32.19
C GLY A 32 -13.19 10.93 -31.43
N TYR A 33 -12.88 9.73 -31.92
CA TYR A 33 -12.06 8.77 -31.17
C TYR A 33 -10.67 9.32 -30.85
N GLN A 34 -9.97 9.92 -31.82
CA GLN A 34 -8.59 10.39 -31.63
C GLN A 34 -8.49 11.55 -30.62
N SER A 35 -9.47 12.46 -30.59
CA SER A 35 -9.51 13.53 -29.59
C SER A 35 -9.87 12.98 -28.21
N TRP A 36 -10.81 12.04 -28.13
CA TRP A 36 -11.15 11.32 -26.91
C TRP A 36 -9.96 10.53 -26.35
N TRP A 37 -9.22 9.80 -27.20
CA TRP A 37 -8.06 9.00 -26.82
C TRP A 37 -6.93 9.87 -26.27
N ARG A 38 -6.59 10.98 -26.95
CA ARG A 38 -5.62 11.96 -26.45
C ARG A 38 -6.02 12.54 -25.09
N ARG A 39 -7.32 12.75 -24.85
CA ARG A 39 -7.83 13.18 -23.54
C ARG A 39 -7.72 12.09 -22.48
N ALA A 40 -7.97 10.83 -22.83
CA ALA A 40 -7.74 9.70 -21.92
C ALA A 40 -6.25 9.57 -21.57
N GLU A 41 -5.37 9.69 -22.57
CA GLU A 41 -3.93 9.66 -22.41
C GLU A 41 -3.41 10.82 -21.55
N SER A 42 -3.97 12.03 -21.69
CA SER A 42 -3.54 13.21 -20.93
C SER A 42 -3.73 13.06 -19.41
N VAL A 43 -4.65 12.21 -18.98
CA VAL A 43 -4.85 11.81 -17.57
C VAL A 43 -4.21 10.45 -17.24
N GLY A 44 -3.33 9.97 -18.12
CA GLY A 44 -2.59 8.72 -17.97
C GLY A 44 -3.47 7.48 -18.07
N PHE A 45 -4.57 7.51 -18.81
CA PHE A 45 -5.57 6.46 -18.87
C PHE A 45 -6.24 6.17 -17.51
N CYS A 46 -6.68 7.24 -16.82
CA CYS A 46 -7.46 7.11 -15.61
C CYS A 46 -8.80 6.41 -15.92
N ALA A 47 -9.12 5.29 -15.24
CA ALA A 47 -10.35 4.53 -15.48
C ALA A 47 -11.62 5.23 -14.95
N HIS A 48 -11.47 6.25 -14.11
CA HIS A 48 -12.57 7.00 -13.52
C HIS A 48 -12.30 8.53 -13.53
N PRO A 49 -11.98 9.12 -14.69
CA PRO A 49 -11.55 10.52 -14.73
C PRO A 49 -12.65 11.44 -14.21
N ILE A 50 -12.26 12.53 -13.55
CA ILE A 50 -13.19 13.59 -13.16
C ILE A 50 -13.26 14.57 -14.32
N GLN A 51 -14.44 14.78 -14.85
CA GLN A 51 -14.71 15.70 -15.93
C GLN A 51 -15.17 17.04 -15.35
N LEU A 52 -14.43 18.09 -15.70
CA LEU A 52 -14.72 19.46 -15.37
C LEU A 52 -15.10 20.21 -16.64
N ILE A 53 -16.10 21.06 -16.53
CA ILE A 53 -16.52 21.98 -17.59
C ILE A 53 -16.33 23.42 -17.14
N GLY A 54 -15.95 24.27 -18.06
CA GLY A 54 -15.83 25.69 -17.79
C GLY A 54 -16.06 26.46 -19.08
N THR A 55 -16.51 27.69 -18.95
CA THR A 55 -16.74 28.58 -20.09
C THR A 55 -15.62 29.60 -20.12
N ASP A 56 -14.94 29.73 -21.25
CA ASP A 56 -13.91 30.77 -21.40
C ASP A 56 -14.52 32.16 -21.58
N GLU A 57 -13.68 33.20 -21.58
CA GLU A 57 -14.11 34.60 -21.72
C GLU A 57 -14.88 34.88 -23.03
N TYR A 58 -14.77 33.99 -24.03
CA TYR A 58 -15.46 34.07 -25.32
C TYR A 58 -16.76 33.25 -25.36
N GLY A 59 -17.22 32.73 -24.21
CA GLY A 59 -18.43 31.92 -24.14
C GLY A 59 -18.24 30.48 -24.66
N ARG A 60 -17.01 30.04 -24.95
CA ARG A 60 -16.78 28.68 -25.46
C ARG A 60 -16.63 27.70 -24.32
N GLN A 61 -17.38 26.61 -24.39
CA GLN A 61 -17.29 25.54 -23.41
C GLN A 61 -15.98 24.76 -23.57
N ARG A 62 -15.25 24.62 -22.48
CA ARG A 62 -14.02 23.83 -22.34
C ARG A 62 -14.30 22.63 -21.44
N VAL A 63 -13.67 21.50 -21.79
CA VAL A 63 -13.77 20.25 -21.03
C VAL A 63 -12.37 19.82 -20.65
N VAL A 64 -12.12 19.64 -19.36
CA VAL A 64 -10.86 19.13 -18.82
C VAL A 64 -11.13 17.84 -18.05
N TRP A 65 -10.23 16.87 -18.23
CA TRP A 65 -10.21 15.68 -17.41
C TRP A 65 -9.09 15.78 -16.39
N THR A 66 -9.38 15.42 -15.15
CA THR A 66 -8.39 15.21 -14.11
C THR A 66 -8.45 13.78 -13.57
N ARG A 67 -7.35 13.33 -12.97
CA ARG A 67 -7.20 11.97 -12.46
C ARG A 67 -8.07 11.76 -11.22
N CYS A 68 -8.62 10.57 -11.05
CA CYS A 68 -9.47 10.23 -9.92
C CYS A 68 -8.73 10.13 -8.57
N ASN A 69 -7.39 10.02 -8.62
CA ASN A 69 -6.52 9.84 -7.45
C ASN A 69 -6.90 8.67 -6.53
N ASN A 70 -7.64 7.68 -7.05
CA ASN A 70 -7.99 6.49 -6.29
C ASN A 70 -6.77 5.55 -6.21
N ARG A 71 -6.34 5.25 -4.99
CA ARG A 71 -5.17 4.39 -4.72
C ARG A 71 -5.40 2.90 -5.04
N ARG A 72 -6.65 2.47 -5.23
CA ARG A 72 -7.01 1.04 -5.31
C ARG A 72 -6.88 0.53 -6.74
N ALA A 73 -6.04 -0.47 -6.95
CA ALA A 73 -5.72 -1.00 -8.28
C ALA A 73 -6.96 -1.48 -9.04
N HIS A 74 -7.87 -2.17 -8.36
CA HIS A 74 -9.11 -2.68 -8.98
C HIS A 74 -10.08 -1.58 -9.44
N ILE A 75 -10.01 -0.37 -8.87
CA ILE A 75 -10.86 0.76 -9.30
C ILE A 75 -10.18 1.52 -10.45
N CYS A 76 -8.88 1.78 -10.31
CA CYS A 76 -8.13 2.54 -11.31
C CYS A 76 -6.66 2.10 -11.30
N PRO A 77 -6.24 1.19 -12.20
CA PRO A 77 -4.87 0.70 -12.22
C PRO A 77 -3.87 1.83 -12.50
N SER A 78 -4.21 2.77 -13.38
CA SER A 78 -3.37 3.94 -13.70
C SER A 78 -3.08 4.83 -12.48
N CYS A 79 -4.12 5.25 -11.74
CA CYS A 79 -3.94 6.13 -10.58
C CYS A 79 -3.31 5.40 -9.40
N SER A 80 -3.68 4.14 -9.20
CA SER A 80 -3.09 3.26 -8.19
C SER A 80 -1.60 3.05 -8.41
N ASP A 81 -1.20 2.74 -9.65
CA ASP A 81 0.20 2.58 -10.03
C ASP A 81 1.03 3.85 -9.84
N LEU A 82 0.45 5.01 -10.18
CA LEU A 82 1.08 6.30 -9.89
C LEU A 82 1.27 6.52 -8.38
N TYR A 83 0.23 6.25 -7.60
CA TYR A 83 0.25 6.39 -6.15
C TYR A 83 1.28 5.46 -5.49
N ALA A 84 1.41 4.22 -5.97
CA ALA A 84 2.46 3.29 -5.52
C ALA A 84 3.86 3.86 -5.78
N ARG A 85 4.09 4.42 -6.98
CA ARG A 85 5.37 5.05 -7.33
C ARG A 85 5.66 6.30 -6.50
N ASP A 86 4.66 7.14 -6.24
CA ASP A 86 4.83 8.29 -5.34
C ASP A 86 5.13 7.87 -3.91
N THR A 87 4.48 6.81 -3.44
CA THR A 87 4.77 6.23 -2.13
C THR A 87 6.19 5.69 -2.09
N TRP A 88 6.65 5.01 -3.14
CA TRP A 88 8.02 4.54 -3.25
C TRP A 88 9.01 5.71 -3.12
N GLN A 89 8.81 6.80 -3.86
CA GLN A 89 9.67 7.98 -3.79
C GLN A 89 9.69 8.57 -2.38
N LEU A 90 8.53 8.67 -1.74
CA LEU A 90 8.40 9.18 -0.39
C LEU A 90 9.16 8.32 0.63
N VAL A 91 8.98 7.00 0.58
CA VAL A 91 9.69 6.07 1.49
C VAL A 91 11.18 6.12 1.22
N HIS A 92 11.58 6.05 -0.06
CA HIS A 92 12.97 6.01 -0.48
C HIS A 92 13.72 7.29 -0.13
N ALA A 93 13.14 8.48 -0.37
CA ALA A 93 13.73 9.75 0.05
C ALA A 93 13.94 9.79 1.57
N GLY A 94 12.97 9.30 2.34
CA GLY A 94 13.07 9.22 3.79
C GLY A 94 13.92 8.06 4.32
N ALA A 95 14.45 7.19 3.47
CA ALA A 95 15.30 6.08 3.91
C ALA A 95 16.75 6.28 3.47
N ALA A 96 16.96 6.68 2.22
CA ALA A 96 18.27 6.83 1.60
C ALA A 96 18.79 8.28 1.60
N GLY A 97 17.90 9.28 1.66
CA GLY A 97 18.31 10.67 1.47
C GLY A 97 18.77 10.99 0.04
N GLY A 98 19.31 12.20 -0.15
CA GLY A 98 19.95 12.65 -1.39
C GLY A 98 19.04 13.07 -2.54
N HIS A 99 17.72 13.02 -2.37
CA HIS A 99 16.76 13.48 -3.38
C HIS A 99 15.46 13.99 -2.74
N HIS A 100 14.64 14.69 -3.54
CA HIS A 100 13.41 15.35 -3.10
C HIS A 100 13.58 16.26 -1.86
N GLY A 101 14.73 16.94 -1.75
CA GLY A 101 15.05 17.85 -0.64
C GLY A 101 15.43 17.14 0.66
N MET A 102 15.81 15.85 0.59
CA MET A 102 16.34 15.12 1.74
C MET A 102 17.88 15.12 1.72
N PRO A 103 18.54 15.42 2.85
CA PRO A 103 20.00 15.34 2.98
C PRO A 103 20.53 13.94 2.75
N THR A 104 21.75 13.80 2.23
CA THR A 104 22.39 12.48 2.02
C THR A 104 22.69 11.77 3.33
N ALA A 105 22.96 12.51 4.41
CA ALA A 105 23.24 11.97 5.75
C ALA A 105 22.10 11.10 6.31
N VAL A 106 20.87 11.31 5.84
CA VAL A 106 19.69 10.48 6.20
C VAL A 106 19.94 8.99 5.99
N GLY A 107 20.71 8.63 4.95
CA GLY A 107 21.05 7.24 4.65
C GLY A 107 21.90 6.55 5.72
N ASP A 108 22.56 7.34 6.58
CA ASP A 108 23.46 6.87 7.65
C ASP A 108 22.77 6.84 9.02
N HIS A 109 21.59 7.46 9.14
CA HIS A 109 20.84 7.49 10.39
C HIS A 109 20.34 6.08 10.77
N PRO A 110 20.28 5.74 12.08
CA PRO A 110 19.72 4.47 12.53
C PRO A 110 18.27 4.28 12.09
N GLN A 111 18.01 3.16 11.43
CA GLN A 111 16.72 2.83 10.86
C GLN A 111 16.30 1.40 11.18
N VAL A 112 15.02 1.22 11.48
CA VAL A 112 14.43 -0.10 11.76
C VAL A 112 13.15 -0.26 10.98
N PHE A 113 13.08 -1.32 10.18
CA PHE A 113 11.85 -1.81 9.61
C PHE A 113 11.10 -2.66 10.65
N LEU A 114 9.87 -2.29 10.92
CA LEU A 114 9.02 -2.86 11.96
C LEU A 114 7.78 -3.47 11.33
N THR A 115 7.44 -4.70 11.72
CA THR A 115 6.14 -5.31 11.47
C THR A 115 5.44 -5.64 12.79
N LEU A 116 4.27 -5.03 13.02
CA LEU A 116 3.40 -5.27 14.17
C LEU A 116 2.14 -6.01 13.72
N THR A 117 1.95 -7.23 14.20
CA THR A 117 0.79 -8.06 13.87
C THR A 117 -0.31 -7.97 14.92
N ALA A 118 -1.52 -8.34 14.52
CA ALA A 118 -2.62 -8.55 15.45
C ALA A 118 -2.42 -9.83 16.28
N PRO A 119 -3.00 -9.92 17.49
CA PRO A 119 -3.04 -11.17 18.23
C PRO A 119 -3.81 -12.25 17.46
N SER A 120 -3.69 -13.49 17.94
CA SER A 120 -4.49 -14.61 17.44
C SER A 120 -5.88 -14.54 18.06
N PHE A 121 -6.91 -14.59 17.22
CA PHE A 121 -8.32 -14.68 17.64
C PHE A 121 -8.90 -16.08 17.48
N GLY A 122 -8.15 -17.00 16.85
CA GLY A 122 -8.57 -18.37 16.59
C GLY A 122 -7.62 -19.02 15.60
N ALA A 123 -7.69 -20.35 15.48
CA ALA A 123 -6.88 -21.08 14.51
C ALA A 123 -7.43 -20.84 13.09
N VAL A 124 -6.56 -20.44 12.17
CA VAL A 124 -6.90 -20.16 10.76
C VAL A 124 -6.06 -21.01 9.81
N HIS A 125 -6.54 -21.17 8.58
CA HIS A 125 -5.73 -21.71 7.49
C HIS A 125 -4.62 -20.72 7.12
N THR A 126 -3.43 -21.24 6.82
CA THR A 126 -2.27 -20.44 6.40
C THR A 126 -1.70 -20.96 5.08
N ALA A 127 -1.31 -20.04 4.22
CA ALA A 127 -0.57 -20.35 3.00
C ALA A 127 0.86 -20.82 3.33
N THR A 128 1.42 -21.62 2.44
CA THR A 128 2.75 -22.20 2.59
C THR A 128 3.69 -21.64 1.53
N THR A 129 4.83 -21.10 1.93
CA THR A 129 5.78 -20.47 1.00
C THR A 129 6.58 -21.55 0.25
N SER A 130 6.47 -21.56 -1.08
CA SER A 130 7.23 -22.46 -1.97
C SER A 130 8.64 -21.90 -2.20
N GLY A 131 9.51 -21.98 -1.19
CA GLY A 131 10.93 -21.63 -1.30
C GLY A 131 11.88 -22.83 -1.13
N ASP A 132 11.49 -23.78 -0.29
CA ASP A 132 12.20 -25.04 -0.09
C ASP A 132 11.32 -26.22 -0.50
N LYS A 133 11.92 -27.23 -1.14
CA LYS A 133 11.29 -28.42 -1.76
C LYS A 133 10.48 -29.34 -0.82
N LYS A 134 10.09 -28.89 0.37
CA LYS A 134 9.05 -29.51 1.18
C LYS A 134 7.89 -28.53 1.27
N ALA A 135 6.88 -28.74 0.42
CA ALA A 135 5.58 -28.10 0.59
C ALA A 135 5.17 -28.25 2.05
N GLN A 136 5.25 -27.15 2.80
CA GLN A 136 4.78 -27.15 4.18
C GLN A 136 3.28 -27.41 4.10
N VAL A 137 2.73 -28.19 5.03
CA VAL A 137 1.28 -28.32 5.16
C VAL A 137 0.75 -27.13 5.95
N CYS A 138 -0.45 -26.69 5.63
CA CYS A 138 -1.14 -25.53 6.19
C CYS A 138 -0.97 -25.43 7.70
N ARG A 139 -1.32 -26.50 8.42
CA ARG A 139 -1.21 -26.55 9.88
C ARG A 139 -1.00 -27.98 10.33
N ASP A 140 0.26 -28.42 10.27
CA ASP A 140 0.71 -29.77 10.63
C ASP A 140 0.29 -30.15 12.06
N GLN A 141 -0.39 -31.29 12.19
CA GLN A 141 -0.75 -31.88 13.48
C GLN A 141 0.47 -32.06 14.40
N HIS A 142 1.65 -32.39 13.86
CA HIS A 142 2.85 -32.60 14.66
C HIS A 142 3.35 -31.28 15.28
N ARG A 143 3.28 -30.17 14.55
CA ARG A 143 3.64 -28.83 15.08
C ARG A 143 2.66 -28.33 16.13
N ILE A 144 1.39 -28.70 16.01
CA ILE A 144 0.36 -28.26 16.94
C ILE A 144 0.08 -29.28 18.05
N GLY A 145 0.98 -30.23 18.33
CA GLY A 145 0.82 -31.12 19.48
C GLY A 145 -0.30 -32.17 19.32
N GLY A 146 -0.49 -32.70 18.11
CA GLY A 146 -1.35 -33.84 17.82
C GLY A 146 -2.67 -33.49 17.13
N TYR A 147 -3.54 -34.50 17.02
CA TYR A 147 -4.87 -34.44 16.41
C TYR A 147 -5.88 -33.72 17.31
N ARG A 148 -5.60 -32.46 17.64
CA ARG A 148 -6.47 -31.66 18.51
C ARG A 148 -7.79 -31.34 17.82
N ARG A 149 -8.88 -31.54 18.56
CA ARG A 149 -10.22 -31.05 18.21
C ARG A 149 -10.62 -29.96 19.20
N CYS A 150 -11.39 -28.99 18.73
CA CYS A 150 -11.96 -27.99 19.61
C CYS A 150 -13.18 -28.56 20.37
N PRO A 151 -13.71 -27.85 21.39
CA PRO A 151 -14.93 -28.24 22.08
C PRO A 151 -16.15 -28.46 21.16
N HIS A 152 -16.20 -27.78 20.00
CA HIS A 152 -17.23 -27.95 18.97
C HIS A 152 -16.98 -29.16 18.04
N GLY A 153 -15.99 -30.01 18.34
CA GLY A 153 -15.65 -31.21 17.57
C GLY A 153 -14.88 -30.97 16.26
N LYS A 154 -14.62 -29.71 15.88
CA LYS A 154 -13.87 -29.36 14.65
C LYS A 154 -12.37 -29.57 14.81
N GLN A 155 -11.71 -29.98 13.73
CA GLN A 155 -10.27 -30.22 13.70
C GLN A 155 -9.50 -28.90 13.72
N LEU A 156 -8.46 -28.79 14.55
CA LEU A 156 -7.62 -27.60 14.65
C LEU A 156 -6.29 -27.72 13.88
N TRP A 157 -6.20 -28.69 12.97
CA TRP A 157 -5.09 -28.96 12.06
C TRP A 157 -5.59 -29.02 10.61
N CYS A 158 -4.68 -28.86 9.66
CA CYS A 158 -4.95 -29.02 8.24
C CYS A 158 -3.70 -29.54 7.55
N SER A 159 -3.78 -30.72 6.95
CA SER A 159 -2.68 -31.38 6.24
C SER A 159 -2.59 -30.99 4.76
N MET A 160 -3.46 -30.11 4.27
CA MET A 160 -3.39 -29.60 2.90
C MET A 160 -2.31 -28.54 2.76
N SER A 161 -1.65 -28.45 1.61
CA SER A 161 -0.84 -27.29 1.25
C SER A 161 -1.71 -26.28 0.52
N HIS A 162 -1.72 -25.04 1.00
CA HIS A 162 -2.45 -23.94 0.37
C HIS A 162 -1.44 -22.97 -0.24
N ASP A 163 -1.70 -22.56 -1.48
CA ASP A 163 -1.02 -21.42 -2.07
C ASP A 163 -1.57 -20.09 -1.49
N HIS A 164 -0.98 -18.96 -1.86
CA HIS A 164 -1.40 -17.65 -1.35
C HIS A 164 -2.75 -17.15 -1.92
N GLY A 165 -3.25 -17.75 -3.00
CA GLY A 165 -4.53 -17.42 -3.63
C GLY A 165 -5.68 -18.35 -3.25
N ASP A 166 -5.42 -19.45 -2.53
CA ASP A 166 -6.44 -20.36 -2.03
C ASP A 166 -7.42 -19.61 -1.08
N GLU A 167 -8.70 -19.64 -1.43
CA GLU A 167 -9.79 -18.96 -0.71
C GLU A 167 -9.91 -19.36 0.75
N ARG A 168 -9.42 -20.54 1.14
CA ARG A 168 -9.43 -21.00 2.53
C ARG A 168 -8.43 -20.23 3.38
N VAL A 169 -7.35 -19.70 2.80
CA VAL A 169 -6.29 -19.04 3.57
C VAL A 169 -6.84 -17.83 4.31
N GLY A 170 -6.59 -17.78 5.61
CA GLY A 170 -7.12 -16.75 6.51
C GLY A 170 -8.48 -17.09 7.12
N GLN A 171 -9.23 -18.07 6.58
CA GLN A 171 -10.48 -18.51 7.18
C GLN A 171 -10.24 -19.33 8.47
N PRO A 172 -11.14 -19.25 9.46
CA PRO A 172 -11.04 -20.00 10.70
C PRO A 172 -11.32 -21.49 10.47
N LEU A 173 -10.53 -22.34 11.14
CA LEU A 173 -10.78 -23.80 11.18
C LEU A 173 -12.08 -24.14 11.94
N CYS A 174 -12.45 -23.29 12.90
CA CYS A 174 -13.72 -23.37 13.62
C CYS A 174 -14.24 -21.93 13.84
N PRO A 175 -15.29 -21.51 13.11
CA PRO A 175 -15.90 -20.21 13.28
C PRO A 175 -16.36 -19.95 14.73
N GLU A 176 -16.92 -20.94 15.42
CA GLU A 176 -17.38 -20.75 16.81
C GLU A 176 -16.24 -20.58 17.82
N CYS A 177 -15.03 -21.04 17.50
CA CYS A 177 -13.84 -20.81 18.33
C CYS A 177 -13.14 -19.48 18.03
N TYR A 178 -13.57 -18.75 17.00
CA TYR A 178 -12.92 -17.52 16.59
C TYR A 178 -13.50 -16.32 17.34
N ASP A 179 -12.67 -15.57 18.03
CA ASP A 179 -13.04 -14.34 18.76
C ASP A 179 -13.24 -13.17 17.81
N TYR A 180 -14.42 -13.11 17.18
CA TYR A 180 -14.79 -12.03 16.26
C TYR A 180 -14.92 -10.67 16.96
N ALA A 181 -15.41 -10.64 18.20
CA ALA A 181 -15.52 -9.39 18.96
C ALA A 181 -14.12 -8.80 19.21
N GLY A 182 -13.18 -9.60 19.71
CA GLY A 182 -11.78 -9.21 19.87
C GLY A 182 -11.13 -8.78 18.56
N HIS A 183 -11.43 -9.46 17.44
CA HIS A 183 -10.95 -9.08 16.10
C HIS A 183 -11.41 -7.67 15.73
N VAL A 184 -12.71 -7.41 15.80
CA VAL A 184 -13.30 -6.13 15.40
C VAL A 184 -12.83 -5.00 16.31
N LEU A 185 -12.80 -5.24 17.62
CA LEU A 185 -12.30 -4.27 18.61
C LEU A 185 -10.82 -3.95 18.37
N PHE A 186 -9.99 -4.94 18.05
CA PHE A 186 -8.59 -4.69 17.69
C PHE A 186 -8.48 -3.81 16.45
N ALA A 187 -9.22 -4.12 15.37
CA ALA A 187 -9.20 -3.32 14.14
C ALA A 187 -9.65 -1.86 14.40
N TRP A 188 -10.70 -1.68 15.19
CA TRP A 188 -11.25 -0.38 15.58
C TRP A 188 -10.26 0.47 16.41
N HIS A 189 -9.57 -0.18 17.36
CA HIS A 189 -8.67 0.48 18.30
C HIS A 189 -7.20 0.49 17.85
N LEU A 190 -6.84 -0.15 16.74
CA LEU A 190 -5.48 -0.16 16.20
C LEU A 190 -4.86 1.24 16.05
N PRO A 191 -5.57 2.30 15.62
CA PRO A 191 -5.02 3.66 15.60
C PRO A 191 -4.60 4.19 16.98
N GLU A 192 -5.37 3.90 18.04
CA GLU A 192 -5.02 4.30 19.41
C GLU A 192 -3.89 3.44 19.98
N LEU A 193 -3.90 2.14 19.69
CA LEU A 193 -2.80 1.24 20.07
C LEU A 193 -1.48 1.69 19.43
N TRP A 194 -1.51 2.10 18.16
CA TRP A 194 -0.37 2.73 17.49
C TRP A 194 0.07 4.03 18.19
N ARG A 195 -0.87 4.90 18.57
CA ARG A 195 -0.56 6.13 19.30
C ARG A 195 0.19 5.82 20.60
N ARG A 196 -0.36 4.91 21.42
CA ARG A 196 0.26 4.47 22.68
C ARG A 196 1.62 3.81 22.48
N PHE A 197 1.79 3.02 21.41
CA PHE A 197 3.07 2.44 21.04
C PHE A 197 4.11 3.53 20.78
N THR A 198 3.79 4.53 19.96
CA THR A 198 4.75 5.59 19.66
C THR A 198 5.07 6.48 20.86
N ILE A 199 4.17 6.60 21.83
CA ILE A 199 4.42 7.28 23.12
C ILE A 199 5.36 6.43 23.98
N THR A 200 5.06 5.14 24.12
CA THR A 200 5.86 4.19 24.91
C THR A 200 7.28 4.10 24.38
N MET A 201 7.44 3.91 23.06
CA MET A 201 8.73 3.88 22.37
C MET A 201 9.55 5.15 22.63
N ARG A 202 8.94 6.35 22.49
CA ARG A 202 9.64 7.61 22.77
C ARG A 202 10.03 7.74 24.25
N ARG A 203 9.18 7.31 25.17
CA ARG A 203 9.50 7.33 26.61
C ARG A 203 10.65 6.38 26.96
N THR A 204 10.64 5.17 26.40
CA THR A 204 11.72 4.20 26.56
C THR A 204 13.02 4.76 25.99
N LEU A 205 13.00 5.28 24.75
CA LEU A 205 14.16 5.94 24.15
C LEU A 205 14.71 7.06 25.02
N ARG A 206 13.85 7.98 25.49
CA ARG A 206 14.28 9.08 26.37
C ARG A 206 14.90 8.57 27.67
N LYS A 207 14.42 7.47 28.24
CA LYS A 207 14.98 6.87 29.45
C LYS A 207 16.39 6.32 29.20
N GLU A 208 16.58 5.59 28.09
CA GLU A 208 17.89 5.06 27.70
C GLU A 208 18.89 6.18 27.44
N LEU A 209 18.50 7.22 26.69
CA LEU A 209 19.38 8.37 26.43
C LEU A 209 19.79 9.11 27.71
N LYS A 210 18.86 9.32 28.65
CA LYS A 210 19.19 9.92 29.95
C LYS A 210 20.16 9.06 30.75
N ALA A 211 20.00 7.73 30.70
CA ALA A 211 20.87 6.80 31.42
C ALA A 211 22.31 6.83 30.88
N THR A 212 22.49 7.15 29.60
CA THR A 212 23.81 7.31 28.96
C THR A 212 24.33 8.75 28.98
N GLY A 213 23.64 9.68 29.65
CA GLY A 213 24.05 11.10 29.76
C GLY A 213 23.79 11.94 28.51
N VAL A 214 23.02 11.43 27.55
CA VAL A 214 22.67 12.12 26.32
C VAL A 214 21.38 12.92 26.52
N ASP A 215 21.35 14.16 26.03
CA ASP A 215 20.13 14.96 26.01
C ASP A 215 19.06 14.33 25.09
N PRO A 216 17.93 13.85 25.61
CA PRO A 216 16.89 13.23 24.79
C PRO A 216 16.17 14.20 23.87
N ASP A 217 16.28 15.50 24.10
CA ASP A 217 15.68 16.53 23.25
C ASP A 217 16.52 16.80 21.99
N ALA A 218 17.77 16.34 21.94
CA ALA A 218 18.61 16.38 20.73
C ALA A 218 18.20 15.34 19.66
N VAL A 219 17.38 14.34 20.01
CA VAL A 219 17.01 13.22 19.13
C VAL A 219 15.51 13.22 18.82
N ARG A 220 15.20 13.21 17.53
CA ARG A 220 13.84 13.10 16.99
C ARG A 220 13.57 11.70 16.44
N VAL A 221 12.39 11.17 16.72
CA VAL A 221 11.89 9.94 16.06
C VAL A 221 11.03 10.29 14.86
N SER A 222 11.48 9.91 13.67
CA SER A 222 10.74 9.99 12.41
C SER A 222 10.23 8.62 11.98
N PHE A 223 9.08 8.57 11.33
CA PHE A 223 8.57 7.30 10.80
C PHE A 223 7.66 7.49 9.60
N ILE A 224 7.54 6.45 8.80
CA ILE A 224 6.38 6.19 7.94
C ILE A 224 5.76 4.86 8.36
N LYS A 225 4.44 4.79 8.37
CA LYS A 225 3.67 3.56 8.61
C LYS A 225 2.72 3.28 7.45
N ILE A 226 2.54 1.99 7.18
CA ILE A 226 1.56 1.45 6.25
C ILE A 226 0.75 0.37 6.96
N VAL A 227 -0.56 0.41 6.77
CA VAL A 227 -1.48 -0.62 7.27
C VAL A 227 -1.87 -1.52 6.11
N GLU A 228 -1.68 -2.81 6.31
CA GLU A 228 -2.09 -3.86 5.38
C GLU A 228 -3.05 -4.82 6.08
N LEU A 229 -3.97 -5.42 5.33
CA LEU A 229 -4.79 -6.52 5.83
C LEU A 229 -4.12 -7.85 5.58
N GLN A 230 -4.04 -8.69 6.62
CA GLN A 230 -3.64 -10.08 6.48
C GLN A 230 -4.75 -10.87 5.77
N ALA A 231 -4.42 -12.08 5.29
CA ALA A 231 -5.41 -12.96 4.65
C ALA A 231 -6.63 -13.24 5.54
N ARG A 232 -6.44 -13.27 6.87
CA ARG A 232 -7.53 -13.38 7.86
C ARG A 232 -8.33 -12.08 8.09
N ALA A 233 -8.28 -11.15 7.15
CA ALA A 233 -9.00 -9.87 7.16
C ALA A 233 -8.71 -8.91 8.34
N ILE A 234 -7.63 -9.14 9.09
CA ILE A 234 -7.22 -8.27 10.22
C ILE A 234 -6.10 -7.30 9.78
N PRO A 235 -6.12 -6.02 10.22
CA PRO A 235 -5.05 -5.08 9.90
C PRO A 235 -3.78 -5.36 10.71
N HIS A 236 -2.64 -5.14 10.06
CA HIS A 236 -1.31 -5.13 10.67
C HIS A 236 -0.50 -3.94 10.14
N ILE A 237 0.56 -3.56 10.87
CA ILE A 237 1.33 -2.35 10.59
C ILE A 237 2.73 -2.72 10.13
N HIS A 238 3.14 -2.18 9.00
CA HIS A 238 4.55 -2.05 8.64
C HIS A 238 4.99 -0.60 8.88
N ALA A 239 6.17 -0.39 9.45
CA ALA A 239 6.72 0.94 9.63
C ALA A 239 8.23 0.95 9.37
N LEU A 240 8.73 2.07 8.84
CA LEU A 240 10.15 2.38 8.86
C LEU A 240 10.35 3.52 9.85
N ILE A 241 11.08 3.25 10.92
CA ILE A 241 11.34 4.17 12.03
C ILE A 241 12.82 4.57 11.98
N ARG A 242 13.09 5.88 12.07
CA ARG A 242 14.41 6.49 11.93
C ARG A 242 14.67 7.48 13.07
N LEU A 243 15.90 7.58 13.54
CA LEU A 243 16.34 8.67 14.42
C LEU A 243 16.93 9.81 13.60
N ASP A 244 16.63 11.04 13.99
CA ASP A 244 17.14 12.26 13.36
C ASP A 244 17.64 13.24 14.42
N PRO A 245 18.50 14.20 14.07
CA PRO A 245 18.73 15.38 14.90
C PRO A 245 17.44 16.21 15.04
N GLN A 246 17.25 16.83 16.19
CA GLN A 246 16.09 17.66 16.47
C GLN A 246 16.08 18.97 15.67
N ASP A 247 17.18 19.72 15.70
CA ASP A 247 17.17 21.14 15.31
C ASP A 247 17.51 21.41 13.84
N ASP A 248 18.29 20.55 13.17
CA ASP A 248 18.56 20.71 11.73
C ASP A 248 18.72 19.36 11.00
N PRO A 249 17.79 18.99 10.08
CA PRO A 249 17.99 17.81 9.22
C PRO A 249 19.21 17.92 8.31
N ASP A 250 19.71 19.13 8.03
CA ASP A 250 20.88 19.40 7.19
C ASP A 250 22.20 19.34 7.98
N GLN A 251 22.15 19.10 9.30
CA GLN A 251 23.33 18.87 10.11
C GLN A 251 24.03 17.57 9.65
N THR A 252 25.13 17.72 8.91
CA THR A 252 25.90 16.60 8.35
C THR A 252 26.77 15.88 9.37
N ASP A 253 27.07 16.54 10.49
CA ASP A 253 28.03 16.06 11.49
C ASP A 253 27.33 15.41 12.71
N TRP A 254 26.03 15.13 12.58
CA TRP A 254 25.28 14.49 13.65
C TRP A 254 25.58 12.99 13.71
N GLU A 255 26.10 12.54 14.84
CA GLU A 255 26.22 11.13 15.16
C GLU A 255 25.09 10.71 16.09
N SER A 256 24.41 9.62 15.74
CA SER A 256 23.36 9.09 16.61
C SER A 256 23.96 8.53 17.89
N PRO A 257 23.39 8.86 19.06
CA PRO A 257 23.87 8.32 20.34
C PRO A 257 23.63 6.82 20.50
N ILE A 258 22.76 6.24 19.68
CA ILE A 258 22.46 4.80 19.68
C ILE A 258 22.43 4.23 18.26
N GLY A 259 22.75 2.95 18.13
CA GLY A 259 22.72 2.23 16.85
C GLY A 259 21.34 1.69 16.47
N ALA A 260 21.20 1.19 15.24
CA ALA A 260 19.95 0.62 14.73
C ALA A 260 19.51 -0.65 15.50
N VAL A 261 20.46 -1.41 16.04
CA VAL A 261 20.19 -2.62 16.85
C VAL A 261 19.60 -2.25 18.22
N GLU A 262 20.14 -1.22 18.86
CA GLU A 262 19.61 -0.70 20.13
C GLU A 262 18.23 -0.09 19.93
N LEU A 263 18.04 0.67 18.86
CA LEU A 263 16.73 1.17 18.45
C LEU A 263 15.72 0.04 18.22
N ALA A 264 16.11 -1.06 17.57
CA ALA A 264 15.25 -2.23 17.37
C ALA A 264 14.84 -2.87 18.70
N THR A 265 15.77 -2.96 19.65
CA THR A 265 15.49 -3.47 21.00
C THR A 265 14.47 -2.59 21.74
N ILE A 266 14.64 -1.26 21.68
CA ILE A 266 13.71 -0.29 22.26
C ILE A 266 12.32 -0.42 21.63
N ILE A 267 12.26 -0.51 20.30
CA ILE A 267 11.01 -0.69 19.55
C ILE A 267 10.31 -1.99 19.96
N GLN A 268 11.06 -3.09 20.02
CA GLN A 268 10.51 -4.40 20.38
C GLN A 268 9.98 -4.41 21.81
N HIS A 269 10.71 -3.81 22.76
CA HIS A 269 10.26 -3.66 24.14
C HIS A 269 8.97 -2.83 24.23
N ALA A 270 8.91 -1.68 23.56
CA ALA A 270 7.72 -0.83 23.53
C ALA A 270 6.51 -1.54 22.91
N ALA A 271 6.72 -2.32 21.84
CA ALA A 271 5.66 -3.09 21.19
C ALA A 271 5.12 -4.24 22.07
N ARG A 272 5.97 -4.86 22.89
CA ARG A 272 5.57 -5.94 23.81
C ARG A 272 4.87 -5.44 25.08
N THR A 273 5.19 -4.24 25.53
CA THR A 273 4.70 -3.68 26.80
C THR A 273 3.45 -2.82 26.64
N VAL A 274 3.22 -2.25 25.44
CA VAL A 274 2.07 -1.39 25.21
C VAL A 274 0.75 -2.14 25.38
N THR A 275 -0.12 -1.59 26.22
CA THR A 275 -1.47 -2.08 26.45
C THR A 275 -2.51 -0.97 26.32
N LEU A 276 -3.72 -1.35 25.93
CA LEU A 276 -4.88 -0.49 25.82
C LEU A 276 -6.09 -1.20 26.42
N THR A 277 -6.52 -0.76 27.60
CA THR A 277 -7.81 -1.19 28.16
C THR A 277 -8.93 -0.44 27.44
N ILE A 278 -9.94 -1.19 26.98
CA ILE A 278 -11.13 -0.69 26.31
C ILE A 278 -12.36 -1.28 26.96
N ASP A 279 -13.48 -0.59 26.82
CA ASP A 279 -14.79 -1.14 27.15
C ASP A 279 -15.15 -2.18 26.09
N ASP A 280 -15.57 -3.37 26.53
CA ASP A 280 -16.01 -4.46 25.67
C ASP A 280 -17.37 -4.95 26.15
N PRO A 281 -18.48 -4.56 25.49
CA PRO A 281 -19.83 -4.96 25.88
C PRO A 281 -20.12 -6.46 25.67
N THR A 282 -19.12 -7.23 25.23
CA THR A 282 -19.21 -8.68 25.05
C THR A 282 -18.37 -9.47 26.06
N ALA A 283 -17.58 -8.78 26.91
CA ALA A 283 -16.74 -9.42 27.91
C ALA A 283 -17.43 -9.47 29.29
N ASP A 284 -17.16 -10.52 30.07
CA ASP A 284 -17.74 -10.70 31.41
C ASP A 284 -17.42 -9.56 32.39
N THR A 285 -16.27 -8.89 32.21
CA THR A 285 -15.80 -7.78 33.05
C THR A 285 -16.08 -6.41 32.42
N ASP A 286 -16.86 -6.34 31.33
CA ASP A 286 -17.11 -5.15 30.49
C ASP A 286 -15.84 -4.42 29.99
N ALA A 287 -14.67 -5.01 30.19
CA ALA A 287 -13.38 -4.41 29.89
C ALA A 287 -12.42 -5.45 29.30
N ARG A 288 -11.71 -5.06 28.25
CA ARG A 288 -10.74 -5.90 27.55
C ARG A 288 -9.39 -5.17 27.44
N THR A 289 -8.31 -5.91 27.67
CA THR A 289 -6.95 -5.40 27.43
C THR A 289 -6.44 -5.77 26.03
N MET A 290 -6.17 -4.76 25.21
CA MET A 290 -5.60 -4.88 23.87
C MET A 290 -4.09 -4.70 23.85
N ARG A 291 -3.44 -5.51 23.02
CA ARG A 291 -1.99 -5.56 22.78
C ARG A 291 -1.72 -6.05 21.36
N PHE A 292 -0.49 -5.84 20.88
CA PHE A 292 -0.04 -6.49 19.64
C PHE A 292 0.10 -8.01 19.83
N GLY A 293 0.11 -8.72 18.71
CA GLY A 293 0.41 -10.15 18.67
C GLY A 293 1.86 -10.45 19.06
N THR A 294 2.15 -11.74 19.26
CA THR A 294 3.50 -12.21 19.62
C THR A 294 4.50 -12.09 18.47
N GLN A 295 4.02 -12.07 17.23
CA GLN A 295 4.84 -11.88 16.05
C GLN A 295 5.12 -10.38 15.85
N ILE A 296 6.21 -9.93 16.46
CA ILE A 296 6.79 -8.61 16.30
C ILE A 296 8.14 -8.80 15.63
N ASP A 297 8.29 -8.23 14.44
CA ASP A 297 9.52 -8.33 13.67
C ASP A 297 10.17 -6.95 13.57
N THR A 298 11.45 -6.87 13.94
CA THR A 298 12.25 -5.65 13.92
C THR A 298 13.55 -5.95 13.18
N GLN A 299 13.72 -5.33 12.03
CA GLN A 299 14.87 -5.52 11.16
C GLN A 299 15.63 -4.19 11.09
N PRO A 300 16.78 -4.06 11.79
CA PRO A 300 17.70 -2.96 11.58
C PRO A 300 18.12 -2.88 10.11
N LEU A 301 18.13 -1.70 9.52
CA LEU A 301 18.70 -1.48 8.20
C LEU A 301 20.20 -1.17 8.33
N ALA A 302 21.02 -1.63 7.40
CA ALA A 302 22.39 -1.12 7.31
C ALA A 302 22.37 0.35 6.89
N ALA A 303 23.28 1.13 7.49
CA ALA A 303 23.66 2.42 6.96
C ALA A 303 24.04 2.26 5.48
N SER A 304 23.68 3.24 4.67
CA SER A 304 24.01 3.24 3.25
C SER A 304 25.52 3.33 3.08
N ALA A 305 26.20 2.17 2.96
CA ALA A 305 27.59 2.16 2.53
C ALA A 305 27.69 3.01 1.26
N LYS A 306 28.60 4.01 1.26
CA LYS A 306 28.92 4.79 0.06
C LYS A 306 29.09 3.78 -1.09
N PRO A 307 28.49 3.99 -2.27
CA PRO A 307 28.65 3.06 -3.37
C PRO A 307 30.15 2.96 -3.68
N VAL A 308 30.76 1.88 -3.22
CA VAL A 308 32.07 1.47 -3.69
C VAL A 308 31.85 1.22 -5.18
N LYS A 309 32.53 2.00 -6.03
CA LYS A 309 32.45 1.92 -7.51
C LYS A 309 32.90 0.57 -8.09
N SER A 310 33.04 -0.48 -7.27
CA SER A 310 33.63 -1.75 -7.62
C SER A 310 33.03 -2.94 -6.85
N ALA A 311 31.72 -2.94 -6.59
CA ALA A 311 31.01 -4.14 -6.16
C ALA A 311 29.89 -4.47 -7.17
N PRO A 312 29.83 -5.71 -7.72
CA PRO A 312 28.77 -6.11 -8.62
C PRO A 312 27.40 -5.98 -7.92
N PRO A 313 26.32 -5.64 -8.64
CA PRO A 313 24.98 -5.77 -8.10
C PRO A 313 24.72 -7.24 -7.78
N GLU A 314 24.52 -7.56 -6.50
CA GLU A 314 24.12 -8.92 -6.13
C GLU A 314 22.80 -9.30 -6.83
N PRO A 315 22.66 -10.54 -7.34
CA PRO A 315 21.45 -10.99 -8.00
C PRO A 315 20.23 -10.86 -7.07
N GLU A 316 19.10 -10.39 -7.64
CA GLU A 316 17.85 -10.23 -6.88
C GLU A 316 17.39 -11.58 -6.30
N PRO A 317 17.06 -11.66 -4.99
CA PRO A 317 16.56 -12.90 -4.42
C PRO A 317 15.07 -13.09 -4.67
N GLU A 318 14.70 -14.33 -4.98
CA GLU A 318 13.35 -14.88 -4.90
C GLU A 318 12.71 -14.56 -3.52
N PRO A 319 11.42 -14.18 -3.48
CA PRO A 319 10.73 -13.85 -2.25
C PRO A 319 10.52 -15.11 -1.39
N GLY A 320 11.37 -15.36 -0.40
CA GLY A 320 11.13 -16.45 0.56
C GLY A 320 12.28 -16.92 1.46
N SER A 321 13.53 -16.46 1.29
CA SER A 321 14.64 -16.95 2.11
C SER A 321 14.79 -16.14 3.41
N GLY A 322 14.40 -16.75 4.53
CA GLY A 322 14.51 -16.21 5.89
C GLY A 322 15.91 -16.33 6.49
N SER A 323 16.90 -15.70 5.85
CA SER A 323 18.24 -15.51 6.43
C SER A 323 18.49 -14.02 6.62
N GLY A 324 19.00 -13.62 7.79
CA GLY A 324 19.19 -12.25 8.27
C GLY A 324 20.15 -11.40 7.42
N ARG A 325 19.76 -11.11 6.18
CA ARG A 325 20.42 -10.13 5.32
C ARG A 325 19.95 -8.73 5.71
N SER A 326 20.89 -7.81 5.76
CA SER A 326 20.63 -6.40 5.96
C SER A 326 19.67 -5.87 4.89
N MET A 327 18.52 -5.35 5.32
CA MET A 327 17.54 -4.74 4.43
C MET A 327 18.03 -3.36 4.00
N SER A 328 18.02 -3.07 2.70
CA SER A 328 18.26 -1.71 2.22
C SER A 328 16.98 -0.89 2.24
N GLY A 329 17.09 0.43 2.45
CA GLY A 329 15.95 1.36 2.39
C GLY A 329 15.21 1.28 1.05
N ARG A 330 15.92 0.98 -0.04
CA ARG A 330 15.35 0.74 -1.37
C ARG A 330 14.44 -0.48 -1.43
N LEU A 331 14.84 -1.59 -0.80
CA LEU A 331 14.05 -2.81 -0.75
C LEU A 331 12.79 -2.62 0.11
N VAL A 332 12.93 -1.93 1.25
CA VAL A 332 11.80 -1.57 2.11
C VAL A 332 10.81 -0.65 1.38
N ALA A 333 11.30 0.36 0.65
CA ALA A 333 10.45 1.23 -0.17
C ALA A 333 9.65 0.44 -1.22
N ARG A 334 10.31 -0.52 -1.90
CA ARG A 334 9.65 -1.41 -2.87
C ARG A 334 8.58 -2.28 -2.21
N TYR A 335 8.91 -2.89 -1.08
CA TYR A 335 8.00 -3.72 -0.31
C TYR A 335 6.76 -2.91 0.12
N LEU A 336 6.97 -1.76 0.75
CA LEU A 336 5.90 -0.89 1.24
C LEU A 336 4.99 -0.37 0.11
N ALA A 337 5.57 0.05 -1.02
CA ALA A 337 4.81 0.53 -2.18
C ALA A 337 3.90 -0.55 -2.81
N LYS A 338 4.21 -1.84 -2.63
CA LYS A 338 3.36 -2.96 -3.10
C LYS A 338 2.01 -2.98 -2.37
N TYR A 339 1.98 -2.61 -1.10
CA TYR A 339 0.81 -2.83 -0.24
C TYR A 339 -0.16 -1.65 -0.19
N VAL A 340 0.32 -0.43 -0.49
CA VAL A 340 -0.51 0.77 -0.40
C VAL A 340 -1.64 0.83 -1.42
N THR A 341 -1.61 -0.04 -2.43
CA THR A 341 -2.64 -0.16 -3.47
C THR A 341 -3.63 -1.29 -3.24
N LYS A 342 -3.32 -2.20 -2.30
CA LYS A 342 -4.22 -3.27 -1.90
C LYS A 342 -5.50 -2.71 -1.29
N SER A 343 -6.56 -3.49 -1.47
CA SER A 343 -7.92 -3.14 -1.10
C SER A 343 -8.65 -4.36 -0.58
N LEU A 344 -9.89 -4.16 -0.18
CA LEU A 344 -10.78 -5.21 0.31
C LEU A 344 -11.54 -5.96 -0.80
N VAL A 345 -11.24 -5.68 -2.07
CA VAL A 345 -11.93 -6.34 -3.20
C VAL A 345 -11.68 -7.85 -3.24
N ASP A 346 -10.48 -8.28 -2.84
CA ASP A 346 -10.10 -9.70 -2.76
C ASP A 346 -10.91 -10.43 -1.65
N LEU A 347 -11.58 -9.67 -0.78
CA LEU A 347 -12.51 -10.17 0.23
C LEU A 347 -13.98 -9.93 -0.16
N GLY A 348 -14.27 -9.62 -1.43
CA GLY A 348 -15.61 -9.34 -1.97
C GLY A 348 -16.22 -8.00 -1.54
N ILE A 349 -15.45 -7.13 -0.87
CA ILE A 349 -15.93 -5.84 -0.39
C ILE A 349 -15.63 -4.73 -1.39
N SER A 350 -16.71 -4.09 -1.86
CA SER A 350 -16.62 -2.99 -2.82
C SER A 350 -16.00 -1.72 -2.22
N ALA A 351 -15.61 -0.81 -3.11
CA ALA A 351 -15.00 0.46 -2.75
C ALA A 351 -15.95 1.49 -2.09
N ARG A 352 -17.26 1.24 -2.09
CA ARG A 352 -18.31 2.16 -1.62
C ARG A 352 -18.65 1.90 -0.15
N ARG A 353 -19.31 2.87 0.49
CA ARG A 353 -19.88 2.63 1.83
C ARG A 353 -20.88 1.48 1.75
N LEU A 354 -20.75 0.55 2.68
CA LEU A 354 -21.67 -0.55 2.89
C LEU A 354 -22.65 -0.18 4.00
N SER A 355 -23.92 -0.54 3.83
CA SER A 355 -24.92 -0.50 4.88
C SER A 355 -25.08 -1.90 5.49
N THR A 356 -25.67 -1.94 6.68
CA THR A 356 -25.97 -3.17 7.43
C THR A 356 -26.92 -4.09 6.67
N GLU A 357 -27.89 -3.51 5.96
CA GLU A 357 -28.92 -4.23 5.21
C GLU A 357 -28.35 -4.93 3.97
N ALA A 358 -27.22 -4.45 3.44
CA ALA A 358 -26.58 -5.04 2.28
C ALA A 358 -25.75 -6.30 2.62
N ILE A 359 -25.44 -6.54 3.90
CA ILE A 359 -24.56 -7.64 4.33
C ILE A 359 -25.02 -9.01 3.79
N PRO A 360 -26.31 -9.41 3.85
CA PRO A 360 -26.77 -10.71 3.36
C PRO A 360 -26.51 -10.95 1.87
N ASP A 361 -26.56 -9.90 1.05
CA ASP A 361 -26.44 -10.00 -0.42
C ASP A 361 -25.00 -9.91 -0.93
N LEU A 362 -24.02 -9.72 -0.05
CA LEU A 362 -22.61 -9.65 -0.44
C LEU A 362 -22.07 -11.03 -0.83
N ASP A 363 -21.35 -11.09 -1.95
CA ASP A 363 -20.57 -12.27 -2.35
C ASP A 363 -19.23 -12.28 -1.60
N VAL A 364 -19.26 -12.75 -0.35
CA VAL A 364 -18.12 -12.78 0.57
C VAL A 364 -18.10 -14.10 1.33
N SER A 365 -16.90 -14.50 1.79
CA SER A 365 -16.77 -15.68 2.64
C SER A 365 -17.54 -15.52 3.95
N GLU A 366 -17.93 -16.66 4.54
CA GLU A 366 -18.65 -16.67 5.82
C GLU A 366 -17.86 -15.98 6.94
N HIS A 367 -16.52 -16.10 6.89
CA HIS A 367 -15.64 -15.40 7.82
C HIS A 367 -15.81 -13.88 7.74
N VAL A 368 -15.78 -13.32 6.52
CA VAL A 368 -15.94 -11.88 6.30
C VAL A 368 -17.36 -11.42 6.65
N ARG A 369 -18.38 -12.21 6.29
CA ARG A 369 -19.77 -11.95 6.66
C ARG A 369 -19.96 -11.89 8.18
N THR A 370 -19.32 -12.80 8.92
CA THR A 370 -19.36 -12.82 10.38
C THR A 370 -18.68 -11.59 10.98
N ILE A 371 -17.54 -11.13 10.42
CA ILE A 371 -16.89 -9.88 10.84
C ILE A 371 -17.83 -8.68 10.64
N LEU A 372 -18.48 -8.57 9.47
CA LEU A 372 -19.41 -7.49 9.17
C LEU A 372 -20.62 -7.48 10.10
N THR A 373 -21.18 -8.66 10.37
CA THR A 373 -22.30 -8.83 11.31
C THR A 373 -21.88 -8.45 12.73
N THR A 374 -20.69 -8.88 13.17
CA THR A 374 -20.13 -8.51 14.49
C THR A 374 -19.94 -6.99 14.62
N ILE A 375 -19.54 -6.30 13.55
CA ILE A 375 -19.47 -4.82 13.53
C ILE A 375 -20.85 -4.20 13.76
N SER A 376 -21.89 -4.74 13.12
CA SER A 376 -23.28 -4.30 13.33
C SER A 376 -23.71 -4.50 14.77
N ASP A 377 -23.51 -5.70 15.32
CA ASP A 377 -23.90 -6.03 16.69
C ASP A 377 -23.19 -5.13 17.72
N LEU A 378 -21.92 -4.84 17.51
CA LEU A 378 -21.17 -3.93 18.39
C LEU A 378 -21.65 -2.48 18.27
N ALA A 379 -22.11 -2.05 17.08
CA ALA A 379 -22.73 -0.74 16.91
C ALA A 379 -24.01 -0.63 17.74
N ASP A 380 -24.85 -1.67 17.70
CA ASP A 380 -26.11 -1.74 18.45
C ASP A 380 -25.89 -1.82 19.97
N LYS A 381 -24.80 -2.47 20.39
CA LYS A 381 -24.36 -2.54 21.80
C LYS A 381 -23.65 -1.27 22.31
N GLY A 382 -23.63 -0.18 21.52
CA GLY A 382 -23.19 1.14 21.98
C GLY A 382 -21.80 1.58 21.51
N LEU A 383 -21.11 0.81 20.65
CA LEU A 383 -19.84 1.25 20.05
C LEU A 383 -20.09 2.27 18.92
N SER A 384 -20.33 3.52 19.32
CA SER A 384 -20.81 4.57 18.43
C SER A 384 -19.93 4.78 17.20
N GLY A 385 -20.58 4.77 16.03
CA GLY A 385 -19.99 5.14 14.75
C GLY A 385 -19.18 4.05 14.05
N ILE A 386 -19.05 2.84 14.62
CA ILE A 386 -18.32 1.73 13.99
C ILE A 386 -19.00 1.26 12.69
N GLY A 387 -20.33 1.23 12.63
CA GLY A 387 -21.09 0.84 11.42
C GLY A 387 -20.75 1.67 10.17
N ARG A 388 -20.24 2.90 10.33
CA ARG A 388 -19.77 3.74 9.20
C ARG A 388 -18.54 3.17 8.49
N TRP A 389 -17.86 2.20 9.11
CA TRP A 389 -16.60 1.59 8.71
C TRP A 389 -16.74 0.10 8.33
N LEU A 390 -17.95 -0.36 8.00
CA LEU A 390 -18.18 -1.70 7.44
C LEU A 390 -17.31 -1.97 6.21
N HIS A 391 -17.23 -0.99 5.30
CA HIS A 391 -16.41 -1.03 4.08
C HIS A 391 -14.88 -1.05 4.33
N THR A 392 -14.44 -0.96 5.59
CA THR A 392 -13.04 -1.13 6.02
C THR A 392 -12.86 -2.19 7.10
N LEU A 393 -13.87 -3.05 7.30
CA LEU A 393 -13.88 -4.08 8.35
C LEU A 393 -13.57 -3.52 9.74
N GLY A 394 -14.14 -2.35 10.05
CA GLY A 394 -13.97 -1.69 11.35
C GLY A 394 -12.66 -0.91 11.50
N PHE A 395 -11.72 -0.98 10.56
CA PHE A 395 -10.52 -0.15 10.63
C PHE A 395 -10.82 1.31 10.25
N ARG A 396 -10.60 2.25 11.18
CA ARG A 396 -10.91 3.69 11.00
C ARG A 396 -9.70 4.60 10.72
N GLY A 397 -8.54 4.03 10.46
CA GLY A 397 -7.29 4.77 10.27
C GLY A 397 -6.94 5.03 8.80
N HIS A 398 -5.87 5.80 8.58
CA HIS A 398 -5.26 5.93 7.27
C HIS A 398 -4.34 4.75 6.97
N ILE A 399 -4.35 4.30 5.71
CA ILE A 399 -3.50 3.22 5.21
C ILE A 399 -2.02 3.63 5.16
N THR A 400 -1.73 4.91 4.95
CA THR A 400 -0.37 5.44 4.96
C THR A 400 -0.31 6.68 5.82
N SER A 401 0.66 6.79 6.71
CA SER A 401 0.89 7.99 7.52
C SER A 401 2.38 8.17 7.80
N LYS A 402 2.86 9.40 7.86
CA LYS A 402 4.26 9.70 8.17
C LYS A 402 4.38 10.80 9.21
N SER A 403 5.50 10.85 9.93
CA SER A 403 5.89 12.04 10.68
C SER A 403 6.19 13.18 9.71
N ARG A 404 6.00 14.43 10.17
CA ARG A 404 6.13 15.63 9.33
C ARG A 404 7.49 15.70 8.62
N ARG A 405 8.57 15.40 9.34
CA ARG A 405 9.98 15.49 8.90
C ARG A 405 10.58 14.19 8.35
N TYR A 406 9.78 13.13 8.17
CA TYR A 406 10.32 11.86 7.64
C TYR A 406 10.87 11.99 6.21
N SER A 407 10.13 12.69 5.35
CA SER A 407 10.38 12.82 3.91
C SER A 407 9.56 13.99 3.33
N THR A 408 9.69 14.24 2.02
CA THR A 408 8.84 15.13 1.21
C THR A 408 7.34 14.79 1.30
N THR A 409 6.48 15.54 0.61
CA THR A 409 5.03 15.34 0.59
C THR A 409 4.53 14.85 -0.76
N MET A 410 3.38 14.18 -0.75
CA MET A 410 2.68 13.79 -1.98
C MET A 410 2.32 14.99 -2.87
N THR A 411 2.04 16.16 -2.26
CA THR A 411 1.75 17.40 -2.99
C THR A 411 2.97 17.87 -3.76
N VAL A 412 4.13 17.96 -3.09
CA VAL A 412 5.40 18.35 -3.73
C VAL A 412 5.77 17.40 -4.87
N LEU A 413 5.62 16.08 -4.68
CA LEU A 413 5.87 15.10 -5.76
C LEU A 413 4.95 15.29 -6.97
N ARG A 414 3.68 15.65 -6.74
CA ARG A 414 2.72 15.93 -7.82
C ARG A 414 3.05 17.22 -8.55
N GLU A 415 3.45 18.27 -7.83
CA GLU A 415 3.87 19.54 -8.40
C GLU A 415 5.12 19.38 -9.27
N GLN A 416 6.15 18.70 -8.75
CA GLN A 416 7.37 18.38 -9.51
C GLN A 416 7.05 17.61 -10.80
N ARG A 417 6.17 16.60 -10.72
CA ARG A 417 5.71 15.87 -11.90
C ARG A 417 4.94 16.76 -12.87
N ALA A 418 4.08 17.66 -12.39
CA ALA A 418 3.29 18.55 -13.23
C ALA A 418 4.19 19.54 -13.98
N ILE A 419 5.20 20.10 -13.31
CA ILE A 419 6.23 20.96 -13.92
C ILE A 419 6.95 20.19 -15.02
N TRP A 420 7.53 19.03 -14.69
CA TRP A 420 8.25 18.20 -15.65
C TRP A 420 7.37 17.81 -16.87
N THR A 421 6.09 17.45 -16.63
CA THR A 421 5.16 17.10 -17.71
C THR A 421 4.88 18.29 -18.64
N ARG A 422 4.81 19.52 -18.10
CA ARG A 422 4.65 20.74 -18.92
C ARG A 422 5.90 21.00 -19.76
N GLU A 423 7.08 20.91 -19.15
CA GLU A 423 8.37 21.13 -19.84
C GLU A 423 8.57 20.12 -20.97
N GLU A 424 8.31 18.83 -20.74
CA GLU A 424 8.42 17.80 -21.77
C GLU A 424 7.43 18.00 -22.92
N ARG A 425 6.22 18.49 -22.62
CA ARG A 425 5.25 18.88 -23.66
C ARG A 425 5.77 20.05 -24.49
N LEU A 426 6.32 21.08 -23.85
CA LEU A 426 6.90 22.24 -24.54
C LEU A 426 8.04 21.84 -25.47
N LYS A 427 8.94 20.95 -25.04
CA LYS A 427 10.00 20.38 -25.88
C LYS A 427 9.43 19.62 -27.07
N SER A 428 8.41 18.79 -26.84
CA SER A 428 7.77 18.01 -27.91
C SER A 428 7.04 18.88 -28.94
N THR A 429 6.42 19.99 -28.51
CA THR A 429 5.77 20.97 -29.40
C THR A 429 6.78 21.87 -30.13
N ALA A 430 7.93 22.17 -29.53
CA ALA A 430 9.00 22.93 -30.17
C ALA A 430 9.61 22.19 -31.39
N TYR A 431 9.55 20.85 -31.42
CA TYR A 431 9.91 20.03 -32.57
C TYR A 431 8.80 19.95 -33.66
N GLN A 432 7.64 20.57 -33.44
CA GLN A 432 6.48 20.51 -34.36
C GLN A 432 5.90 21.89 -34.74
N TYR A 433 6.64 23.00 -34.55
CA TYR A 433 6.06 24.33 -34.78
C TYR A 433 6.31 24.92 -36.18
N ASP A 434 5.21 25.05 -36.92
CA ASP A 434 4.92 26.07 -37.95
C ASP A 434 4.55 27.40 -37.22
N PRO A 435 5.09 28.58 -37.61
CA PRO A 435 5.19 29.77 -36.74
C PRO A 435 3.90 30.48 -36.27
N ASN A 436 2.69 29.95 -36.46
CA ASN A 436 1.47 30.79 -36.50
C ASN A 436 0.34 30.51 -35.48
N CYS A 437 0.65 29.92 -34.31
CA CYS A 437 -0.29 29.76 -33.19
C CYS A 437 0.26 30.32 -31.86
N ASP A 438 0.41 31.64 -31.74
CA ASP A 438 0.63 32.29 -30.45
C ASP A 438 -0.61 32.14 -29.55
N PHE A 439 -0.57 31.18 -28.62
CA PHE A 439 -1.36 31.21 -27.38
C PHE A 439 -0.40 31.37 -26.20
N ALA A 440 0.28 32.52 -26.19
CA ALA A 440 1.00 32.99 -25.02
C ALA A 440 -0.01 33.37 -23.91
N GLY A 441 0.29 32.93 -22.69
CA GLY A 441 -0.54 33.00 -21.50
C GLY A 441 -1.33 34.29 -21.29
N ARG A 442 -2.65 34.15 -21.31
CA ARG A 442 -3.50 34.80 -20.30
C ARG A 442 -3.96 33.73 -19.32
N ASP A 443 -3.83 34.05 -18.05
CA ASP A 443 -4.43 33.33 -16.93
C ASP A 443 -5.94 33.59 -16.99
N ASP A 444 -6.60 33.02 -17.99
CA ASP A 444 -8.06 33.08 -18.10
C ASP A 444 -8.60 32.31 -16.91
N LEU A 445 -9.17 33.06 -15.95
CA LEU A 445 -9.86 32.52 -14.78
C LEU A 445 -11.14 31.79 -15.24
N VAL A 446 -10.97 30.62 -15.85
CA VAL A 446 -12.06 29.72 -16.20
C VAL A 446 -12.57 29.11 -14.90
N ALA A 447 -13.80 29.47 -14.52
CA ALA A 447 -14.50 28.79 -13.44
C ALA A 447 -14.83 27.36 -13.88
N TRP A 448 -14.22 26.38 -13.21
CA TRP A 448 -14.43 24.97 -13.48
C TRP A 448 -15.55 24.41 -12.59
N GLU A 449 -16.56 23.83 -13.21
CA GLU A 449 -17.66 23.13 -12.56
C GLU A 449 -17.48 21.61 -12.72
N PHE A 450 -17.85 20.87 -11.68
CA PHE A 450 -17.89 19.42 -11.75
C PHE A 450 -19.07 18.98 -12.62
N GLU A 451 -18.80 18.22 -13.67
CA GLU A 451 -19.84 17.64 -14.51
C GLU A 451 -20.12 16.19 -14.12
N ARG A 452 -19.07 15.35 -14.07
CA ARG A 452 -19.21 13.93 -13.74
C ARG A 452 -17.90 13.27 -13.32
N ALA A 453 -18.04 12.11 -12.68
CA ALA A 453 -16.94 11.18 -12.41
C ALA A 453 -17.13 9.90 -13.22
N GLY A 454 -16.07 9.45 -13.90
CA GLY A 454 -16.10 8.23 -14.71
C GLY A 454 -16.32 8.48 -16.19
N LEU A 455 -16.21 7.39 -16.95
CA LEU A 455 -16.42 7.37 -18.39
C LEU A 455 -17.89 7.10 -18.71
N GLY A 456 -18.34 7.51 -19.90
CA GLY A 456 -19.76 7.48 -20.27
C GLY A 456 -20.34 6.08 -20.51
N SER A 457 -19.49 5.07 -20.64
CA SER A 457 -19.92 3.69 -20.88
C SER A 457 -18.91 2.70 -20.29
N LEU A 458 -19.34 1.45 -20.12
CA LEU A 458 -18.43 0.37 -19.71
C LEU A 458 -17.42 0.07 -20.83
N GLY A 459 -17.81 0.17 -22.10
CA GLY A 459 -16.87 0.02 -23.22
C GLY A 459 -15.76 1.07 -23.23
N ASP A 460 -16.08 2.35 -23.00
CA ASP A 460 -15.09 3.42 -22.86
C ASP A 460 -14.13 3.10 -21.70
N ARG A 461 -14.70 2.64 -20.57
CA ARG A 461 -13.92 2.22 -19.40
C ARG A 461 -13.01 1.06 -19.70
N SER A 462 -13.47 0.01 -20.37
CA SER A 462 -12.64 -1.14 -20.75
C SER A 462 -11.50 -0.75 -21.67
N LEU A 463 -11.72 0.11 -22.66
CA LEU A 463 -10.66 0.63 -23.53
C LEU A 463 -9.57 1.36 -22.73
N VAL A 464 -9.96 2.28 -21.85
CA VAL A 464 -9.03 3.05 -21.01
C VAL A 464 -8.33 2.16 -19.98
N TYR A 465 -9.05 1.20 -19.38
CA TYR A 465 -8.51 0.27 -18.40
C TYR A 465 -7.44 -0.63 -19.02
N SER A 466 -7.72 -1.19 -20.20
CA SER A 466 -6.76 -2.00 -20.96
C SER A 466 -5.52 -1.19 -21.36
N ALA A 467 -5.69 0.05 -21.83
CA ALA A 467 -4.58 0.95 -22.14
C ALA A 467 -3.70 1.25 -20.92
N ALA A 468 -4.31 1.45 -19.75
CA ALA A 468 -3.60 1.64 -18.50
C ALA A 468 -2.76 0.41 -18.13
N LEU A 469 -3.34 -0.80 -18.21
CA LEU A 469 -2.62 -2.05 -17.94
C LEU A 469 -1.47 -2.25 -18.91
N GLN A 470 -1.69 -2.04 -20.21
CA GLN A 470 -0.66 -2.14 -21.23
C GLN A 470 0.49 -1.17 -20.95
N ARG A 471 0.19 0.10 -20.64
CA ARG A 471 1.22 1.11 -20.31
C ARG A 471 2.03 0.73 -19.06
N ILE A 472 1.38 0.16 -18.05
CA ILE A 472 2.06 -0.35 -16.84
C ILE A 472 2.97 -1.52 -17.22
N HIS A 473 2.46 -2.48 -18.00
CA HIS A 473 3.18 -3.66 -18.42
C HIS A 473 4.40 -3.33 -19.28
N SER A 474 4.25 -2.51 -20.32
CA SER A 474 5.36 -2.06 -21.17
C SER A 474 6.46 -1.36 -20.38
N ARG A 475 6.09 -0.54 -19.39
CA ARG A 475 7.08 0.10 -18.51
C ARG A 475 7.82 -0.92 -17.64
N LEU A 476 7.12 -1.92 -17.10
CA LEU A 476 7.74 -2.97 -16.30
C LEU A 476 8.71 -3.81 -17.14
N ILE A 477 8.33 -4.17 -18.37
CA ILE A 477 9.22 -4.84 -19.34
C ILE A 477 10.47 -3.99 -19.59
N GLY A 478 10.29 -2.71 -19.94
CA GLY A 478 11.43 -1.81 -20.20
C GLY A 478 12.37 -1.67 -19.00
N LEU A 479 11.85 -1.71 -17.76
CA LEU A 479 12.68 -1.72 -16.55
C LEU A 479 13.47 -3.02 -16.39
N VAL A 480 12.88 -4.17 -16.72
CA VAL A 480 13.57 -5.47 -16.68
C VAL A 480 14.66 -5.54 -17.74
N GLU A 481 14.36 -5.08 -18.96
CA GLU A 481 15.30 -5.03 -20.08
C GLU A 481 16.48 -4.09 -19.79
N ALA A 482 16.21 -2.86 -19.32
CA ALA A 482 17.26 -1.91 -18.97
C ALA A 482 18.19 -2.44 -17.86
N ARG A 483 17.65 -3.18 -16.88
CA ARG A 483 18.47 -3.84 -15.85
C ARG A 483 19.32 -4.96 -16.41
N ARG A 484 18.77 -5.76 -17.33
CA ARG A 484 19.51 -6.83 -18.02
C ARG A 484 20.65 -6.23 -18.85
N GLN A 485 20.40 -5.13 -19.56
CA GLN A 485 21.43 -4.41 -20.32
C GLN A 485 22.53 -3.89 -19.40
N ALA A 486 22.19 -3.19 -18.31
CA ALA A 486 23.17 -2.71 -17.34
C ALA A 486 24.01 -3.84 -16.71
N HIS A 487 23.42 -5.02 -16.49
CA HIS A 487 24.14 -6.19 -16.02
C HIS A 487 25.08 -6.77 -17.10
N ASN A 488 24.67 -6.78 -18.37
CA ASN A 488 25.50 -7.26 -19.48
C ASN A 488 26.66 -6.32 -19.80
N GLU A 489 26.43 -5.00 -19.80
CA GLU A 489 27.48 -3.98 -19.99
C GLU A 489 28.53 -4.01 -18.86
N GLN A 490 28.13 -4.47 -17.67
CA GLN A 490 29.03 -4.65 -16.53
C GLN A 490 29.83 -5.97 -16.62
N TRP A 491 29.48 -6.86 -17.56
CA TRP A 491 30.10 -8.17 -17.78
C TRP A 491 30.86 -8.31 -19.11
N ASP A 492 30.91 -7.25 -19.92
CA ASP A 492 31.91 -7.12 -21.00
C ASP A 492 33.19 -6.52 -20.39
N PRO A 493 34.19 -7.33 -20.00
CA PRO A 493 35.51 -6.78 -19.74
C PRO A 493 36.00 -6.19 -21.06
N LEU A 494 36.44 -4.93 -21.03
CA LEU A 494 37.19 -4.30 -22.11
C LEU A 494 38.15 -5.32 -22.72
N GLY A 495 37.81 -5.76 -23.92
CA GLY A 495 38.61 -6.68 -24.71
C GLY A 495 40.00 -6.09 -24.94
N ALA A 496 40.97 -6.98 -24.82
CA ALA A 496 42.36 -6.82 -25.19
C ALA A 496 42.56 -5.84 -26.37
N SER A 497 43.38 -4.82 -26.12
CA SER A 497 44.16 -4.17 -27.17
C SER A 497 45.21 -5.18 -27.67
N ASP A 498 44.99 -5.72 -28.86
CA ASP A 498 46.09 -6.12 -29.74
C ASP A 498 46.42 -4.91 -30.63
N GLY A 499 47.63 -4.36 -30.49
CA GLY A 499 48.15 -3.24 -31.29
C GLY A 499 49.09 -2.33 -30.51
#